data_AF-A0A432VBC6-F1
#
_entry.id   AF-A0A432VBC6-F1
#
_cell.length_a   1.000
_cell.length_b   1.000
_cell.length_c   1.000
_cell.angle_alpha   90.00
_cell.angle_beta   90.00
_cell.angle_gamma   90.00
#
_symmetry.space_group_name_H-M   'P 1'
#
loop_
_entity.id
_entity.type
_entity.pdbx_description
1 polymer ?
#
loop_
_entity_poly.entity_id
_entity_poly.type
_entity_poly.pdbx_seq_one_letter_code
_entity_poly.pdbx_strand_id
1 'polypeptide(L)'
;MARPTSNPVPRPYFLHGWEFMAFIQANDDEAIAIRASTGLEGPAIVYNEFVVSAAELEDRDLAKWWLLPSMFHIAYVVLHECLSSPDGVGRFTTVAWTAYRQAVCRHSAMAWAQILNGALREGTEFMADHMANCLFVESGMRDRIDAGGPVLMG
;
A
#
# COMPACT_ATOMS: atom_id res chain seq x y z
N MET A 1 -0.87 31.20 3.60
CA MET A 1 -0.21 29.87 3.64
C MET A 1 -0.23 29.30 2.24
N ALA A 2 0.94 29.02 1.65
CA ALA A 2 1.02 28.32 0.37
C ALA A 2 0.51 26.88 0.57
N ARG A 3 -0.20 26.33 -0.42
CA ARG A 3 -0.58 24.91 -0.37
C ARG A 3 0.69 24.07 -0.50
N PRO A 4 0.88 23.02 0.32
CA PRO A 4 1.98 22.09 0.13
C PRO A 4 1.90 21.53 -1.29
N THR A 5 3.00 21.63 -2.02
CA THR A 5 3.13 21.05 -3.35
C THR A 5 3.45 19.58 -3.20
N SER A 6 2.64 18.73 -3.84
CA SER A 6 2.86 17.29 -3.87
C SER A 6 3.29 16.89 -5.27
N ASN A 7 4.47 16.27 -5.39
CA ASN A 7 5.01 15.84 -6.68
C ASN A 7 5.08 14.30 -6.72
N PRO A 8 4.50 13.65 -7.75
CA PRO A 8 4.74 12.22 -7.98
C PRO A 8 6.23 11.98 -8.21
N VAL A 9 6.77 10.92 -7.62
CA VAL A 9 8.17 10.52 -7.80
C VAL A 9 8.28 9.07 -8.29
N PRO A 10 9.44 8.66 -8.81
CA PRO A 10 9.69 7.27 -9.13
C PRO A 10 9.47 6.36 -7.93
N ARG A 11 8.89 5.19 -8.19
CA ARG A 11 8.67 4.15 -7.20
C ARG A 11 10.00 3.45 -6.86
N PRO A 12 10.20 3.03 -5.59
CA PRO A 12 11.32 2.18 -5.22
C PRO A 12 11.44 0.94 -6.11
N TYR A 13 12.66 0.58 -6.50
CA TYR A 13 12.90 -0.48 -7.50
C TYR A 13 12.37 -1.84 -7.04
N PHE A 14 12.46 -2.15 -5.74
CA PHE A 14 11.96 -3.41 -5.18
C PHE A 14 10.43 -3.56 -5.30
N LEU A 15 9.69 -2.46 -5.50
CA LEU A 15 8.25 -2.45 -5.74
C LEU A 15 7.89 -2.51 -7.23
N HIS A 16 8.84 -2.87 -8.11
CA HIS A 16 8.54 -3.07 -9.52
C HIS A 16 7.42 -4.12 -9.70
N GLY A 17 6.45 -3.83 -10.57
CA GLY A 17 5.23 -4.61 -10.77
C GLY A 17 4.04 -4.25 -9.86
N TRP A 18 4.22 -3.38 -8.85
CA TRP A 18 3.11 -2.89 -8.02
C TRP A 18 2.54 -1.58 -8.54
N GLU A 19 1.98 -1.64 -9.75
CA GLU A 19 1.51 -0.45 -10.49
C GLU A 19 0.39 0.32 -9.77
N PHE A 20 -0.31 -0.31 -8.84
CA PHE A 20 -1.40 0.30 -8.09
C PHE A 20 -0.94 1.33 -7.05
N MET A 21 0.33 1.34 -6.62
CA MET A 21 0.81 2.19 -5.52
C MET A 21 1.61 3.39 -6.02
N ALA A 22 1.12 4.60 -5.75
CA ALA A 22 1.83 5.84 -6.06
C ALA A 22 2.84 6.23 -4.97
N PHE A 23 3.86 6.99 -5.34
CA PHE A 23 4.81 7.60 -4.42
C PHE A 23 4.78 9.11 -4.61
N ILE A 24 4.55 9.82 -3.51
CA ILE A 24 4.31 11.26 -3.52
C ILE A 24 5.28 11.90 -2.56
N GLN A 25 6.11 12.79 -3.09
CA GLN A 25 6.92 13.67 -2.29
C GLN A 25 6.05 14.82 -1.78
N ALA A 26 6.07 15.07 -0.48
CA ALA A 26 5.41 16.19 0.15
C ALA A 26 6.43 17.10 0.83
N ASN A 27 6.22 18.41 0.68
CA ASN A 27 7.04 19.44 1.31
C ASN A 27 6.21 20.07 2.42
N ASP A 28 6.19 19.39 3.57
CA ASP A 28 5.37 19.75 4.72
C ASP A 28 6.22 19.62 5.99
N ASP A 29 6.57 20.76 6.59
CA ASP A 29 7.49 20.86 7.71
C ASP A 29 6.96 20.15 8.98
N GLU A 30 5.65 19.87 9.05
CA GLU A 30 5.01 19.19 10.17
C GLU A 30 4.67 17.72 9.87
N ALA A 31 4.94 17.23 8.65
CA ALA A 31 4.59 15.89 8.24
C ALA A 31 5.53 14.81 8.79
N ILE A 32 4.93 13.67 9.16
CA ILE A 32 5.66 12.43 9.45
C ILE A 32 6.49 11.97 8.26
N ALA A 33 7.62 11.31 8.57
CA ALA A 33 8.63 10.85 7.61
C ALA A 33 8.05 10.12 6.40
N ILE A 34 7.24 9.07 6.66
CA ILE A 34 6.59 8.25 5.65
C ILE A 34 5.18 7.93 6.16
N ARG A 35 4.18 8.02 5.28
CA ARG A 35 2.80 7.64 5.59
C ARG A 35 2.08 7.02 4.41
N ALA A 36 1.17 6.11 4.72
CA ALA A 36 0.16 5.69 3.78
C ALA A 36 -0.89 6.79 3.54
N SER A 37 -1.42 6.82 2.32
CA SER A 37 -2.54 7.66 1.92
C SER A 37 -3.54 6.85 1.10
N THR A 38 -4.82 7.03 1.42
CA THR A 38 -5.95 6.36 0.75
C THR A 38 -6.75 7.39 -0.04
N GLY A 39 -6.08 8.08 -0.95
CA GLY A 39 -6.68 9.08 -1.83
C GLY A 39 -7.66 8.47 -2.83
N LEU A 40 -8.43 9.33 -3.51
CA LEU A 40 -9.34 8.88 -4.58
C LEU A 40 -8.56 8.25 -5.74
N GLU A 41 -7.39 8.79 -6.06
CA GLU A 41 -6.58 8.33 -7.20
C GLU A 41 -6.02 6.91 -7.02
N GLY A 42 -5.82 6.47 -5.78
CA GLY A 42 -5.24 5.16 -5.48
C GLY A 42 -4.54 5.13 -4.13
N PRO A 43 -4.02 3.95 -3.74
CA PRO A 43 -3.13 3.85 -2.60
C PRO A 43 -1.82 4.57 -2.91
N ALA A 44 -1.32 5.34 -1.95
CA ALA A 44 -0.07 6.06 -2.10
C ALA A 44 0.78 5.99 -0.83
N ILE A 45 2.09 6.05 -1.01
CA ILE A 45 3.05 6.36 0.04
C ILE A 45 3.47 7.81 -0.14
N VAL A 46 3.25 8.60 0.90
CA VAL A 46 3.66 9.99 0.97
C VAL A 46 4.86 10.07 1.89
N TYR A 47 5.94 10.70 1.44
CA TYR A 47 7.13 10.90 2.27
C TYR A 47 7.56 12.37 2.28
N ASN A 48 8.17 12.78 3.38
CA ASN A 48 8.67 14.12 3.60
C ASN A 48 10.16 14.18 3.23
N GLU A 49 10.51 14.92 2.17
CA GLU A 49 11.90 14.99 1.69
C GLU A 49 12.87 15.63 2.69
N PHE A 50 12.35 16.43 3.63
CA PHE A 50 13.16 17.05 4.68
C PHE A 50 13.58 16.05 5.76
N VAL A 51 12.92 14.88 5.84
CA VAL A 51 13.15 13.85 6.86
C VAL A 51 13.69 12.57 6.25
N VAL A 52 13.21 12.19 5.06
CA VAL A 52 13.59 10.97 4.34
C VAL A 52 13.92 11.32 2.91
N SER A 53 15.16 11.06 2.52
CA SER A 53 15.61 11.18 1.14
C SER A 53 15.06 10.06 0.26
N ALA A 54 15.00 10.30 -1.05
CA ALA A 54 14.63 9.25 -2.01
C ALA A 54 15.56 8.01 -1.94
N ALA A 55 16.83 8.19 -1.55
CA ALA A 55 17.78 7.10 -1.38
C ALA A 55 17.44 6.23 -0.15
N GLU A 56 17.01 6.84 0.96
CA GLU A 56 16.55 6.10 2.15
C GLU A 56 15.22 5.39 1.90
N LEU A 57 14.37 5.91 1.01
CA LEU A 57 13.16 5.22 0.57
C LEU A 57 13.46 3.97 -0.27
N GLU A 58 14.59 3.96 -0.99
CA GLU A 58 15.13 2.81 -1.73
C GLU A 58 15.88 1.81 -0.83
N ASP A 59 16.21 2.20 0.41
CA ASP A 59 16.86 1.32 1.36
C ASP A 59 15.91 0.19 1.77
N ARG A 60 16.30 -1.04 1.43
CA ARG A 60 15.51 -2.25 1.66
C ARG A 60 15.36 -2.58 3.13
N ASP A 61 16.38 -2.33 3.95
CA ASP A 61 16.30 -2.59 5.37
C ASP A 61 15.36 -1.60 6.05
N LEU A 62 15.33 -0.34 5.61
CA LEU A 62 14.33 0.63 6.03
C LEU A 62 12.92 0.28 5.52
N ALA A 63 12.81 -0.25 4.29
CA ALA A 63 11.53 -0.65 3.70
C ALA A 63 10.75 -1.66 4.55
N LYS A 64 11.43 -2.56 5.26
CA LYS A 64 10.81 -3.53 6.18
C LYS A 64 10.00 -2.84 7.28
N TRP A 65 10.44 -1.65 7.71
CA TRP A 65 9.83 -0.93 8.82
C TRP A 65 8.63 -0.09 8.42
N TRP A 66 8.61 0.45 7.19
CA TRP A 66 7.52 1.32 6.76
C TRP A 66 6.51 0.63 5.84
N LEU A 67 6.91 -0.37 5.05
CA LEU A 67 6.05 -0.93 4.02
C LEU A 67 4.88 -1.71 4.63
N LEU A 68 5.16 -2.72 5.47
CA LEU A 68 4.10 -3.56 6.05
C LEU A 68 3.08 -2.74 6.87
N PRO A 69 3.49 -1.82 7.77
CA PRO A 69 2.53 -0.94 8.46
C PRO A 69 1.72 -0.06 7.50
N SER A 70 2.34 0.43 6.41
CA SER A 70 1.62 1.20 5.39
C SER A 70 0.58 0.35 4.66
N MET A 71 0.91 -0.90 4.31
CA MET A 71 -0.03 -1.82 3.67
C MET A 71 -1.20 -2.15 4.60
N PHE A 72 -0.91 -2.40 5.88
CA PHE A 72 -1.93 -2.63 6.90
C PHE A 72 -2.87 -1.43 7.02
N HIS A 73 -2.33 -0.21 7.13
CA HIS A 73 -3.15 1.00 7.22
C HIS A 73 -4.06 1.16 6.00
N ILE A 74 -3.53 0.96 4.79
CA ILE A 74 -4.31 1.01 3.54
C ILE A 74 -5.42 -0.05 3.58
N ALA A 75 -5.08 -1.30 3.90
CA ALA A 75 -6.04 -2.39 3.95
C ALA A 75 -7.16 -2.13 4.97
N TYR A 76 -6.81 -1.65 6.16
CA TYR A 76 -7.75 -1.34 7.23
C TYR A 76 -8.78 -0.27 6.81
N VAL A 77 -8.29 0.85 6.26
CA VAL A 77 -9.15 1.94 5.79
C VAL A 77 -10.03 1.47 4.63
N VAL A 78 -9.45 0.69 3.69
CA VAL A 78 -10.20 0.16 2.55
C VAL A 78 -11.34 -0.73 3.00
N LEU A 79 -11.06 -1.70 3.88
CA LEU A 79 -12.08 -2.61 4.39
C LEU A 79 -13.18 -1.87 5.13
N HIS A 80 -12.84 -0.94 6.02
CA HIS A 80 -13.84 -0.21 6.80
C HIS A 80 -14.84 0.54 5.91
N GLU A 81 -14.35 1.17 4.84
CA GLU A 81 -15.22 1.89 3.92
C GLU A 81 -16.00 0.94 2.99
N CYS A 82 -15.35 -0.10 2.45
CA CYS A 82 -16.03 -1.08 1.61
C CYS A 82 -17.16 -1.79 2.36
N LEU A 83 -16.97 -2.13 3.64
CA LEU A 83 -18.01 -2.72 4.49
C LEU A 83 -19.18 -1.78 4.76
N SER A 84 -18.93 -0.47 4.73
CA SER A 84 -19.96 0.56 4.91
C SER A 84 -20.69 0.88 3.59
N SER A 85 -20.22 0.36 2.46
CA SER A 85 -20.77 0.63 1.13
C SER A 85 -21.70 -0.50 0.66
N PRO A 86 -22.88 -0.20 0.09
CA PRO A 86 -23.79 -1.23 -0.43
C PRO A 86 -23.20 -2.13 -1.52
N ASP A 87 -22.23 -1.61 -2.28
CA ASP A 87 -21.58 -2.31 -3.39
C ASP A 87 -20.28 -3.04 -2.97
N GLY A 88 -19.85 -2.92 -1.71
CA GLY A 88 -18.60 -3.49 -1.24
C GLY A 88 -17.34 -2.83 -1.81
N VAL A 89 -17.43 -1.65 -2.42
CA VAL A 89 -16.31 -0.93 -3.06
C VAL A 89 -16.11 0.47 -2.47
N GLY A 90 -17.19 1.21 -2.20
CA GLY A 90 -17.10 2.57 -1.67
C GLY A 90 -16.47 3.55 -2.67
N ARG A 91 -15.69 4.53 -2.20
CA ARG A 91 -15.06 5.53 -3.10
C ARG A 91 -13.87 5.00 -3.91
N PHE A 92 -13.47 3.75 -3.70
CA PHE A 92 -12.24 3.16 -4.26
C PHE A 92 -12.47 2.57 -5.67
N THR A 93 -12.95 3.37 -6.61
CA THR A 93 -13.42 2.89 -7.92
C THR A 93 -12.40 3.03 -9.06
N THR A 94 -11.26 3.69 -8.81
CA THR A 94 -10.26 3.94 -9.86
C THR A 94 -9.56 2.66 -10.35
N VAL A 95 -8.84 2.77 -11.46
CA VAL A 95 -8.03 1.68 -12.02
C VAL A 95 -6.98 1.22 -11.01
N ALA A 96 -6.33 2.15 -10.30
CA ALA A 96 -5.33 1.82 -9.28
C ALA A 96 -5.95 1.03 -8.12
N TRP A 97 -7.12 1.45 -7.62
CA TRP A 97 -7.84 0.70 -6.58
C TRP A 97 -8.32 -0.68 -7.04
N THR A 98 -8.72 -0.79 -8.30
CA THR A 98 -9.08 -2.08 -8.91
C THR A 98 -7.87 -3.00 -8.99
N ALA A 99 -6.72 -2.48 -9.44
CA ALA A 99 -5.46 -3.23 -9.48
C ALA A 99 -5.00 -3.66 -8.08
N TYR A 100 -5.16 -2.79 -7.06
CA TYR A 100 -4.90 -3.13 -5.66
C TYR A 100 -5.76 -4.31 -5.21
N ARG A 101 -7.09 -4.25 -5.39
CA ARG A 101 -7.99 -5.36 -5.02
C ARG A 101 -7.65 -6.65 -5.76
N GLN A 102 -7.32 -6.56 -7.05
CA GLN A 102 -6.90 -7.74 -7.83
C GLN A 102 -5.60 -8.35 -7.31
N ALA A 103 -4.62 -7.52 -6.91
CA ALA A 103 -3.39 -8.00 -6.29
C ALA A 103 -3.69 -8.72 -4.97
N VAL A 104 -4.52 -8.11 -4.10
CA VAL A 104 -4.96 -8.75 -2.86
C VAL A 104 -5.63 -10.10 -3.14
N CYS A 105 -6.64 -10.13 -4.02
CA CYS A 105 -7.38 -11.36 -4.32
C CYS A 105 -6.47 -12.47 -4.87
N ARG A 106 -5.48 -12.09 -5.68
CA ARG A 106 -4.50 -13.02 -6.24
C ARG A 106 -3.62 -13.63 -5.15
N HIS A 107 -3.08 -12.81 -4.27
CA HIS A 107 -2.13 -13.26 -3.25
C HIS A 107 -2.79 -13.90 -2.02
N SER A 108 -4.04 -13.58 -1.72
CA SER A 108 -4.81 -14.29 -0.69
C SER A 108 -5.51 -15.54 -1.22
N ALA A 109 -5.58 -15.74 -2.54
CA ALA A 109 -6.42 -16.75 -3.18
C ALA A 109 -7.91 -16.67 -2.77
N MET A 110 -8.39 -15.46 -2.48
CA MET A 110 -9.77 -15.18 -2.10
C MET A 110 -10.40 -14.16 -3.05
N ALA A 111 -11.66 -14.36 -3.43
CA ALA A 111 -12.44 -13.33 -4.08
C ALA A 111 -12.72 -12.16 -3.13
N TRP A 112 -12.90 -10.95 -3.68
CA TRP A 112 -13.14 -9.75 -2.86
C TRP A 112 -14.32 -9.89 -1.89
N ALA A 113 -15.43 -10.48 -2.34
CA ALA A 113 -16.58 -10.74 -1.47
C ALA A 113 -16.25 -11.70 -0.30
N GLN A 114 -15.33 -12.65 -0.49
CA GLN A 114 -14.88 -13.53 0.60
C GLN A 114 -14.02 -12.77 1.60
N ILE A 115 -13.19 -11.84 1.14
CA ILE A 115 -12.39 -10.96 2.01
C ILE A 115 -13.32 -10.10 2.87
N LEU A 116 -14.33 -9.46 2.28
CA LEU A 116 -15.32 -8.65 3.02
C LEU A 116 -16.09 -9.49 4.04
N ASN A 117 -16.56 -10.68 3.66
CA ASN A 117 -17.22 -11.61 4.57
C ASN A 117 -16.30 -12.06 5.71
N GLY A 118 -15.01 -12.27 5.42
CA GLY A 118 -13.99 -12.55 6.42
C GLY A 118 -13.84 -11.40 7.41
N ALA A 119 -13.76 -10.16 6.92
CA ALA A 119 -13.67 -8.97 7.76
C ALA A 119 -14.90 -8.81 8.68
N LEU A 120 -16.12 -9.12 8.20
CA LEU A 120 -17.34 -9.10 9.03
C LEU A 120 -17.33 -10.19 10.12
N ARG A 121 -16.77 -11.36 9.82
CA ARG A 121 -16.77 -12.52 10.72
C ARG A 121 -15.65 -12.46 11.76
N GLU A 122 -14.45 -12.07 11.34
CA GLU A 122 -13.22 -12.19 12.13
C GLU A 122 -12.67 -10.83 12.57
N GLY A 123 -13.20 -9.74 12.03
CA GLY A 123 -12.83 -8.37 12.34
C GLY A 123 -11.96 -7.72 11.25
N THR A 124 -12.16 -6.41 11.06
CA THR A 124 -11.45 -5.61 10.07
C THR A 124 -9.94 -5.60 10.31
N GLU A 125 -9.50 -5.53 11.57
CA GLU A 125 -8.08 -5.53 11.92
C GLU A 125 -7.39 -6.84 11.51
N PHE A 126 -7.98 -7.98 11.87
CA PHE A 126 -7.46 -9.29 11.49
C PHE A 126 -7.37 -9.44 9.96
N MET A 127 -8.43 -9.04 9.24
CA MET A 127 -8.43 -9.17 7.78
C MET A 127 -7.50 -8.17 7.09
N ALA A 128 -7.30 -6.98 7.67
CA ALA A 128 -6.32 -6.00 7.18
C ALA A 128 -4.89 -6.52 7.34
N ASP A 129 -4.58 -7.15 8.48
CA ASP A 129 -3.28 -7.81 8.70
C ASP A 129 -3.07 -8.97 7.73
N HIS A 130 -4.10 -9.80 7.52
CA HIS A 130 -4.05 -10.86 6.51
C HIS A 130 -3.77 -10.30 5.10
N MET A 131 -4.50 -9.26 4.67
CA MET A 131 -4.27 -8.61 3.37
C MET A 131 -2.86 -8.03 3.24
N ALA A 132 -2.37 -7.35 4.28
CA ALA A 132 -1.04 -6.77 4.30
C ALA A 132 0.05 -7.85 4.22
N ASN A 133 -0.11 -8.96 4.96
CA ASN A 133 0.80 -10.10 4.91
C ASN A 133 0.75 -10.84 3.57
N CYS A 134 -0.42 -11.00 2.94
CA CYS A 134 -0.50 -11.58 1.59
C CYS A 134 0.24 -10.71 0.57
N LEU A 135 0.08 -9.39 0.66
CA LEU A 135 0.82 -8.50 -0.23
C LEU A 135 2.31 -8.47 0.12
N PHE A 136 2.72 -8.55 1.38
CA PHE A 136 4.13 -8.43 1.76
C PHE A 136 4.92 -9.75 1.65
N VAL A 137 4.34 -10.87 2.07
CA VAL A 137 4.99 -12.18 2.11
C VAL A 137 4.64 -13.00 0.87
N GLU A 138 3.35 -13.24 0.62
CA GLU A 138 2.90 -14.17 -0.43
C GLU A 138 3.11 -13.63 -1.86
N SER A 139 3.39 -12.33 -2.02
CA SER A 139 3.81 -11.77 -3.29
C SER A 139 5.30 -11.95 -3.59
N GLY A 140 6.06 -12.49 -2.63
CA GLY A 140 7.51 -12.53 -2.63
C GLY A 140 8.17 -11.19 -2.30
N MET A 141 7.42 -10.13 -1.96
CA MET A 141 7.97 -8.79 -1.69
C MET A 141 9.03 -8.82 -0.58
N ARG A 142 8.78 -9.56 0.51
CA ARG A 142 9.75 -9.79 1.58
C ARG A 142 11.05 -10.38 1.03
N ASP A 143 10.97 -11.39 0.18
CA ASP A 143 12.15 -12.01 -0.42
C ASP A 143 12.88 -11.03 -1.34
N ARG A 144 12.18 -10.17 -2.09
CA ARG A 144 12.83 -9.13 -2.92
C ARG A 144 13.61 -8.13 -2.08
N ILE A 145 13.02 -7.75 -0.95
CA ILE A 145 13.63 -6.86 0.03
C ILE A 145 14.87 -7.54 0.63
N ASP A 146 14.77 -8.80 1.04
CA ASP A 146 15.84 -9.55 1.70
C ASP A 146 16.97 -9.99 0.74
N ALA A 147 16.66 -10.34 -0.51
CA ALA A 147 17.61 -10.97 -1.44
C ALA A 147 18.68 -10.01 -2.02
N GLY A 148 18.54 -8.69 -1.87
CA GLY A 148 19.53 -7.71 -2.35
C GLY A 148 19.74 -7.62 -3.89
N GLY A 149 19.33 -8.62 -4.67
CA GLY A 149 19.58 -8.73 -6.11
C GLY A 149 18.37 -8.39 -7.00
N PRO A 150 18.56 -8.19 -8.32
CA PRO A 150 17.46 -8.10 -9.27
C PRO A 150 16.73 -9.45 -9.30
N VAL A 151 15.43 -9.41 -9.02
CA VAL A 151 14.55 -10.57 -9.21
C VAL A 151 14.50 -10.83 -10.71
N LEU A 152 15.17 -11.88 -11.16
CA LEU A 152 14.98 -12.41 -12.50
C LEU A 152 13.50 -12.82 -12.58
N MET A 153 12.71 -12.09 -13.36
CA MET A 153 11.32 -12.45 -13.63
C MET A 153 11.30 -13.81 -14.32
N GLY A 154 10.72 -14.81 -13.65
CA GLY A 154 10.24 -16.05 -14.24
C GLY A 154 8.76 -15.96 -14.55
#